data_AF-A0A0D6LZE0-F1
#
_entry.id   AF-A0A0D6LZE0-F1
#
_cell.length_a   1.000
_cell.length_b   1.000
_cell.length_c   1.000
_cell.angle_alpha   90.00
_cell.angle_beta   90.00
_cell.angle_gamma   90.00
#
_symmetry.space_group_name_H-M   'P 1'
#
loop_
_entity.id
_entity.type
_entity.pdbx_description
1 polymer ?
#
loop_
_entity_poly.entity_id
_entity_poly.type
_entity_poly.pdbx_seq_one_letter_code
_entity_poly.pdbx_strand_id
1 'polypeptide(L)'
;MLVSVTLNVEACQNGYARHSANLICDKSNECFYQYNEEILFNRVASEVCMEVTHSNRTVGFIKITKKPMKLFCSKVLESFTRDTKVRVYHVERCAQAGSCVGNKWQSMPSNETVHELRRYKKYPRYSGCIPICGGIPCGCLLPIPACQFYRVVNRPVSKAVYEVARCSKLTPTIELEIEITRLGEKTVKILTTEPYVTSSFEGYNVTIISVQKPVVTTMNQRFAISASEGFALPERFVVPVECASELQARFNLSTCANQIRCHCENSVHRCQCPEESIHLLRDTPSALPINTPNMNLTLSEDSVVAYTHEGELLLALSLKKIRTCIRSSRSSGE
;
A
#
# COMPACT_ATOMS: atom_id res chain seq x y z
N MET A 1 36.47 40.94 -16.02
CA MET A 1 36.18 39.79 -15.14
C MET A 1 35.80 40.35 -13.78
N LEU A 2 34.50 40.45 -13.49
CA LEU A 2 33.98 40.75 -12.16
C LEU A 2 33.51 39.43 -11.58
N VAL A 3 34.26 38.91 -10.61
CA VAL A 3 33.90 37.70 -9.87
C VAL A 3 32.85 38.11 -8.83
N SER A 4 31.60 37.80 -9.10
CA SER A 4 30.51 37.94 -8.13
C SER A 4 30.63 36.81 -7.12
N VAL A 5 31.01 37.15 -5.88
CA VAL A 5 30.91 36.26 -4.73
C VAL A 5 29.43 36.16 -4.38
N THR A 6 28.78 35.07 -4.78
CA THR A 6 27.45 34.72 -4.29
C THR A 6 27.58 34.27 -2.84
N LEU A 7 27.31 35.18 -1.90
CA LEU A 7 26.97 34.79 -0.53
C LEU A 7 25.68 33.98 -0.61
N ASN A 8 25.78 32.67 -0.40
CA ASN A 8 24.63 31.81 -0.15
C ASN A 8 24.02 32.25 1.18
N VAL A 9 23.07 33.19 1.12
CA VAL A 9 22.18 33.48 2.24
C VAL A 9 21.23 32.29 2.31
N GLU A 10 21.48 31.35 3.22
CA GLU A 10 20.50 30.34 3.60
C GLU A 10 19.32 31.08 4.26
N ALA A 11 18.33 31.43 3.44
CA ALA A 11 17.09 32.05 3.91
C ALA A 11 16.27 31.00 4.64
N CYS A 12 16.32 31.02 5.97
CA CYS A 12 15.50 30.13 6.79
C CYS A 12 14.13 30.76 7.06
N GLN A 13 13.07 29.97 6.96
CA GLN A 13 11.72 30.46 7.28
C GLN A 13 11.57 30.60 8.80
N ASN A 14 11.09 31.77 9.26
CA ASN A 14 10.57 31.91 10.62
C ASN A 14 9.29 31.06 10.70
N GLY A 15 9.39 29.87 11.28
CA GLY A 15 8.27 28.96 11.48
C GLY A 15 7.28 29.50 12.51
N TYR A 16 6.05 28.97 12.47
CA TYR A 16 5.08 29.19 13.54
C TYR A 16 5.49 28.34 14.74
N ALA A 17 6.14 28.98 15.71
CA ALA A 17 6.58 28.36 16.96
C ALA A 17 5.88 29.00 18.16
N ARG A 18 5.45 28.19 19.13
CA ARG A 18 4.94 28.64 20.42
C ARG A 18 5.92 28.27 21.52
N HIS A 19 6.47 29.30 22.16
CA HIS A 19 7.34 29.15 23.31
C HIS A 19 6.55 29.14 24.62
N SER A 20 6.88 28.23 25.54
CA SER A 20 6.39 28.26 26.92
C SER A 20 7.44 27.76 27.91
N ALA A 21 7.39 28.27 29.14
CA ALA A 21 8.25 27.84 30.23
C ALA A 21 7.38 27.44 31.43
N ASN A 22 7.44 26.16 31.81
CA ASN A 22 6.64 25.59 32.89
C ASN A 22 7.53 25.23 34.07
N LEU A 23 7.14 25.62 35.28
CA LEU A 23 7.77 25.14 36.51
C LEU A 23 7.11 23.81 36.91
N ILE A 24 7.88 22.72 36.94
CA ILE A 24 7.40 21.39 37.32
C ILE A 24 8.10 20.98 38.60
N CYS A 25 7.32 20.66 39.63
CA CYS A 25 7.82 20.21 40.93
C CYS A 25 7.56 18.72 41.11
N ASP A 26 8.56 17.99 41.59
CA ASP A 26 8.41 16.58 41.95
C ASP A 26 7.74 16.41 43.34
N LYS A 27 7.46 15.16 43.72
CA LYS A 27 6.89 14.82 45.04
C LYS A 27 7.84 15.15 46.21
N SER A 28 9.12 15.37 45.93
CA SER A 28 10.18 15.73 46.87
C SER A 28 10.36 17.24 47.00
N ASN A 29 9.48 18.04 46.36
CA ASN A 29 9.53 19.50 46.32
C ASN A 29 10.74 20.07 45.57
N GLU A 30 11.38 19.27 44.71
CA GLU A 30 12.38 19.74 43.75
C GLU A 30 11.69 20.23 42.48
N CYS A 31 11.82 21.53 42.21
CA CYS A 31 11.23 22.14 41.03
C CYS A 31 12.28 22.37 39.93
N PHE A 32 11.87 22.19 38.68
CA PHE A 32 12.68 22.48 37.50
C PHE A 32 11.87 23.23 36.46
N TYR A 33 12.55 24.10 35.70
CA TYR A 33 11.94 24.75 34.54
C TYR A 33 12.03 23.81 33.34
N GLN A 34 10.89 23.56 32.72
CA GLN A 34 10.80 22.90 31.43
C GLN A 34 10.42 23.94 30.37
N TYR A 35 11.32 24.14 29.42
CA TYR A 35 11.07 24.98 28.25
C TYR A 35 10.48 24.10 27.16
N ASN A 36 9.35 24.50 26.59
CA ASN A 36 8.68 23.80 25.52
C ASN A 36 8.54 24.71 24.31
N GLU A 37 8.88 24.19 23.14
CA GLU A 37 8.65 24.78 21.84
C GLU A 37 7.69 23.88 21.06
N GLU A 38 6.56 24.43 20.64
CA GLU A 38 5.62 23.76 19.75
C GLU A 38 5.77 24.33 18.33
N ILE A 39 6.19 23.51 17.38
CA ILE A 39 6.53 23.92 16.02
C ILE A 39 5.55 23.27 15.03
N LEU A 40 4.85 24.09 14.25
CA LEU A 40 3.94 23.61 13.20
C LEU A 40 4.69 23.43 11.87
N PHE A 41 4.66 22.22 11.32
CA PHE A 41 5.10 21.93 9.97
C PHE A 41 3.91 21.61 9.07
N ASN A 42 3.86 22.24 7.90
CA ASN A 42 2.82 22.03 6.89
C ASN A 42 3.45 21.91 5.50
N ARG A 43 2.64 22.04 4.43
CA ARG A 43 3.12 21.95 3.04
C ARG A 43 4.09 23.08 2.67
N VAL A 44 3.95 24.25 3.26
CA VAL A 44 4.74 25.45 2.95
C VAL A 44 5.96 25.56 3.87
N ALA A 45 5.76 25.30 5.16
CA ALA A 45 6.79 25.33 6.19
C ALA A 45 7.27 23.90 6.49
N SER A 46 8.22 23.41 5.68
CA SER A 46 8.91 22.14 5.90
C SER A 46 10.20 22.29 6.72
N GLU A 47 10.66 23.52 6.95
CA GLU A 47 11.90 23.83 7.64
C GLU A 47 11.67 24.95 8.66
N VAL A 48 12.28 24.81 9.84
CA VAL A 48 12.30 25.83 10.89
C VAL A 48 13.70 25.97 11.45
N CYS A 49 14.19 27.20 11.57
CA CYS A 49 15.41 27.51 12.30
C CYS A 49 15.12 28.17 13.63
N MET A 50 15.84 27.74 14.66
CA MET A 50 15.80 28.29 16.00
C MET A 50 17.18 28.79 16.40
N GLU A 51 17.22 29.99 16.96
CA GLU A 51 18.43 30.57 17.52
C GLU A 51 18.60 30.13 18.98
N VAL A 52 19.77 29.58 19.32
CA VAL A 52 20.10 29.22 20.70
C VAL A 52 20.87 30.37 21.32
N THR A 53 20.30 30.99 22.34
CA THR A 53 20.89 32.13 23.05
C THR A 53 21.29 31.77 24.48
N HIS A 54 22.44 32.29 24.92
CA HIS A 54 22.91 32.21 26.29
C HIS A 54 23.44 33.58 26.72
N SER A 55 22.90 34.12 27.82
CA SER A 55 23.31 35.42 28.37
C SER A 55 23.26 36.56 27.33
N ASN A 56 22.15 36.66 26.59
CA ASN A 56 21.92 37.61 25.49
C ASN A 56 22.92 37.53 24.33
N ARG A 57 23.63 36.41 24.18
CA ARG A 57 24.49 36.13 23.03
C ARG A 57 24.05 34.86 22.33
N THR A 58 24.06 34.88 21.00
CA THR A 58 23.81 33.70 20.16
C THR A 58 24.97 32.72 20.28
N VAL A 59 24.68 31.50 20.70
CA VAL A 59 25.67 30.43 20.86
C VAL A 59 25.55 29.35 19.79
N GLY A 60 24.46 29.33 19.03
CA GLY A 60 24.29 28.42 17.91
C GLY A 60 22.91 28.50 17.26
N PHE A 61 22.71 27.65 16.25
CA PHE A 61 21.47 27.52 15.51
C PHE A 61 21.04 26.06 15.45
N ILE A 62 19.72 25.83 15.48
CA ILE A 62 19.11 24.52 15.27
C ILE A 62 18.19 24.65 14.07
N LYS A 63 18.45 23.91 13.01
CA LYS A 63 17.61 23.79 11.83
C LYS A 63 16.93 22.43 11.83
N ILE A 64 15.60 22.43 11.80
CA ILE A 64 14.78 21.21 11.76
C ILE A 64 14.06 21.17 10.42
N THR A 65 14.35 20.14 9.64
CA THR A 65 13.74 19.90 8.33
C THR A 65 12.87 18.66 8.40
N LYS A 66 11.59 18.81 8.10
CA LYS A 66 10.64 17.70 7.93
C LYS A 66 10.82 17.10 6.54
N LYS A 67 11.17 15.82 6.48
CA LYS A 67 11.13 15.04 5.24
C LYS A 67 9.68 14.64 4.91
N PRO A 68 9.38 14.25 3.65
CA PRO A 68 8.05 13.76 3.30
C PRO A 68 7.60 12.64 4.25
N MET A 69 6.35 12.73 4.70
CA MET A 69 5.77 11.77 5.62
C MET A 69 5.63 10.42 4.91
N LYS A 70 6.09 9.35 5.58
CA LYS A 70 5.95 7.98 5.09
C LYS A 70 4.68 7.39 5.68
N LEU A 71 3.76 6.94 4.84
CA LEU A 71 2.50 6.33 5.23
C LEU A 71 2.59 4.85 4.87
N PHE A 72 2.72 4.00 5.88
CA PHE A 72 2.75 2.56 5.71
C PHE A 72 1.33 2.00 5.62
N CYS A 73 1.09 1.17 4.63
CA CYS A 73 -0.18 0.47 4.48
C CYS A 73 -0.25 -0.76 5.40
N SER A 74 -1.19 -0.74 6.34
CA SER A 74 -1.61 -1.94 7.07
C SER A 74 -2.50 -2.80 6.17
N LYS A 75 -1.86 -3.74 5.45
CA LYS A 75 -2.54 -4.63 4.51
C LYS A 75 -3.37 -5.69 5.22
N VAL A 76 -4.55 -5.98 4.68
CA VAL A 76 -5.40 -7.12 5.04
C VAL A 76 -5.43 -8.06 3.85
N LEU A 77 -4.91 -9.26 4.04
CA LEU A 77 -4.85 -10.30 3.01
C LEU A 77 -6.27 -10.72 2.60
N GLU A 78 -6.56 -10.68 1.31
CA GLU A 78 -7.82 -11.19 0.74
C GLU A 78 -7.60 -12.58 0.11
N SER A 79 -6.61 -12.71 -0.77
CA SER A 79 -6.30 -13.99 -1.44
C SER A 79 -4.89 -14.00 -2.05
N PHE A 80 -4.49 -15.17 -2.57
CA PHE A 80 -3.32 -15.30 -3.44
C PHE A 80 -3.75 -15.58 -4.87
N THR A 81 -2.98 -15.09 -5.84
CA THR A 81 -3.28 -15.30 -7.25
C THR A 81 -2.01 -15.43 -8.09
N ARG A 82 -2.21 -15.74 -9.37
CA ARG A 82 -1.18 -15.70 -10.40
C ARG A 82 -1.75 -14.99 -11.62
N ASP A 83 -0.88 -14.35 -12.36
CA ASP A 83 -1.25 -13.79 -13.65
C ASP A 83 -1.68 -14.90 -14.62
N THR A 84 -2.93 -14.83 -15.07
CA THR A 84 -3.55 -15.85 -15.93
C THR A 84 -4.29 -15.20 -17.10
N LYS A 85 -4.30 -15.89 -18.23
CA LYS A 85 -5.11 -15.54 -19.40
C LYS A 85 -6.24 -16.55 -19.59
N VAL A 86 -7.46 -16.03 -19.74
CA VAL A 86 -8.65 -16.83 -20.02
C VAL A 86 -8.55 -17.43 -21.42
N ARG A 87 -8.82 -18.73 -21.55
CA ARG A 87 -8.93 -19.44 -22.82
C ARG A 87 -10.12 -20.38 -22.79
N VAL A 88 -10.83 -20.47 -23.91
CA VAL A 88 -11.94 -21.41 -24.08
C VAL A 88 -11.52 -22.52 -25.03
N TYR A 89 -11.62 -23.76 -24.56
CA TYR A 89 -11.38 -24.96 -25.36
C TYR A 89 -12.69 -25.71 -25.54
N HIS A 90 -12.90 -26.30 -26.70
CA HIS A 90 -14.13 -27.05 -26.98
C HIS A 90 -13.88 -28.30 -27.81
N VAL A 91 -14.89 -29.14 -27.86
CA VAL A 91 -15.00 -30.31 -28.71
C VAL A 91 -16.46 -30.54 -29.05
N GLU A 92 -16.71 -31.01 -30.27
CA GLU A 92 -18.04 -31.34 -30.76
C GLU A 92 -18.17 -32.85 -30.90
N ARG A 93 -19.33 -33.36 -30.50
CA ARG A 93 -19.67 -34.78 -30.58
C ARG A 93 -21.11 -34.94 -31.03
N CYS A 94 -21.31 -35.76 -32.06
CA CYS A 94 -22.65 -36.20 -32.45
C CYS A 94 -23.37 -36.89 -31.29
N ALA A 95 -24.70 -36.89 -31.33
CA ALA A 95 -25.51 -37.63 -30.38
C ALA A 95 -25.09 -39.12 -30.34
N GLN A 96 -24.99 -39.68 -29.14
CA GLN A 96 -24.51 -41.05 -28.86
C GLN A 96 -23.01 -41.28 -29.16
N ALA A 97 -22.23 -40.25 -29.45
CA ALA A 97 -20.80 -40.35 -29.69
C ALA A 97 -19.98 -39.78 -28.51
N GLY A 98 -18.97 -40.54 -28.07
CA GLY A 98 -18.07 -40.11 -26.99
C GLY A 98 -18.83 -39.77 -25.71
N SER A 99 -18.58 -38.58 -25.15
CA SER A 99 -19.28 -38.13 -23.95
C SER A 99 -20.72 -37.62 -24.20
N CYS A 100 -21.17 -37.50 -25.45
CA CYS A 100 -22.50 -36.99 -25.80
C CYS A 100 -23.56 -38.10 -25.78
N VAL A 101 -23.88 -38.62 -24.59
CA VAL A 101 -24.86 -39.70 -24.40
C VAL A 101 -26.06 -39.21 -23.61
N GLY A 102 -27.27 -39.47 -24.10
CA GLY A 102 -28.51 -39.00 -23.46
C GLY A 102 -28.60 -37.46 -23.39
N ASN A 103 -29.18 -36.93 -22.32
CA ASN A 103 -29.34 -35.48 -22.09
C ASN A 103 -28.14 -34.85 -21.37
N LYS A 104 -26.92 -35.34 -21.64
CA LYS A 104 -25.70 -34.89 -20.94
C LYS A 104 -25.49 -33.38 -21.00
N TRP A 105 -25.91 -32.73 -22.09
CA TRP A 105 -25.80 -31.29 -22.26
C TRP A 105 -26.61 -30.49 -21.23
N GLN A 106 -27.77 -31.00 -20.77
CA GLN A 106 -28.57 -30.37 -19.71
C GLN A 106 -28.05 -30.67 -18.32
N SER A 107 -27.51 -31.87 -18.10
CA SER A 107 -27.20 -32.37 -16.76
C SER A 107 -25.72 -32.21 -16.37
N MET A 108 -24.88 -31.61 -17.21
CA MET A 108 -23.44 -31.51 -16.97
C MET A 108 -23.13 -30.46 -15.89
N PRO A 109 -22.56 -30.86 -14.74
CA PRO A 109 -22.10 -29.92 -13.72
C PRO A 109 -20.89 -29.12 -14.19
N SER A 110 -20.75 -27.89 -13.68
CA SER A 110 -19.64 -27.00 -14.04
C SER A 110 -18.25 -27.50 -13.63
N ASN A 111 -18.18 -28.39 -12.63
CA ASN A 111 -16.92 -29.01 -12.18
C ASN A 111 -16.54 -30.26 -13.00
N GLU A 112 -17.48 -30.85 -13.74
CA GLU A 112 -17.27 -32.07 -14.50
C GLU A 112 -16.28 -31.81 -15.65
N THR A 113 -15.55 -32.85 -16.04
CA THR A 113 -14.62 -32.80 -17.17
C THR A 113 -14.86 -34.01 -18.05
N VAL A 114 -15.37 -33.77 -19.25
CA VAL A 114 -15.50 -34.81 -20.28
C VAL A 114 -14.13 -35.35 -20.67
N HIS A 115 -14.09 -36.62 -21.10
CA HIS A 115 -12.85 -37.32 -21.43
C HIS A 115 -12.02 -36.53 -22.47
N GLU A 116 -12.68 -35.96 -23.46
CA GLU A 116 -12.09 -35.19 -24.55
C GLU A 116 -11.35 -33.92 -24.09
N LEU A 117 -11.74 -33.34 -22.95
CA LEU A 117 -11.15 -32.10 -22.42
C LEU A 117 -10.29 -32.33 -21.16
N ARG A 118 -10.01 -33.59 -20.81
CA ARG A 118 -9.25 -33.97 -19.61
C ARG A 118 -7.87 -33.34 -19.52
N ARG A 119 -7.20 -33.11 -20.65
CA ARG A 119 -5.85 -32.49 -20.71
C ARG A 119 -5.79 -31.09 -20.09
N TYR A 120 -6.93 -30.42 -19.98
CA TYR A 120 -7.07 -29.08 -19.43
C TYR A 120 -7.44 -29.07 -17.93
N LYS A 121 -7.50 -30.25 -17.29
CA LYS A 121 -7.79 -30.39 -15.86
C LYS A 121 -6.76 -29.69 -14.96
N LYS A 122 -5.52 -29.53 -15.46
CA LYS A 122 -4.38 -28.93 -14.76
C LYS A 122 -4.46 -27.42 -14.52
N TYR A 123 -5.50 -26.74 -14.98
CA TYR A 123 -5.70 -25.30 -14.81
C TYR A 123 -6.98 -25.01 -14.02
N PRO A 124 -7.10 -23.89 -13.28
CA PRO A 124 -8.37 -23.44 -12.72
C PRO A 124 -9.41 -23.27 -13.83
N ARG A 125 -10.63 -23.76 -13.60
CA ARG A 125 -11.52 -24.11 -14.71
C ARG A 125 -12.98 -24.28 -14.29
N TYR A 126 -13.86 -24.07 -15.25
CA TYR A 126 -15.22 -24.64 -15.24
C TYR A 126 -15.57 -25.12 -16.65
N SER A 127 -16.55 -26.01 -16.74
CA SER A 127 -17.06 -26.54 -17.99
C SER A 127 -18.54 -26.24 -18.18
N GLY A 128 -18.96 -26.36 -19.43
CA GLY A 128 -20.36 -26.35 -19.82
C GLY A 128 -20.55 -27.14 -21.11
N CYS A 129 -21.81 -27.23 -21.54
CA CYS A 129 -22.19 -27.89 -22.77
C CYS A 129 -23.33 -27.11 -23.41
N ILE A 130 -23.28 -26.97 -24.74
CA ILE A 130 -24.32 -26.31 -25.52
C ILE A 130 -24.84 -27.32 -26.55
N PRO A 131 -26.17 -27.44 -26.73
CA PRO A 131 -26.71 -28.25 -27.80
C PRO A 131 -26.46 -27.56 -29.15
N ILE A 132 -25.95 -28.31 -30.12
CA ILE A 132 -25.71 -27.85 -31.48
C ILE A 132 -26.47 -28.73 -32.49
N CYS A 133 -26.48 -28.32 -33.76
CA CYS A 133 -27.25 -29.00 -34.78
C CYS A 133 -26.80 -30.46 -34.96
N GLY A 134 -27.78 -31.34 -35.16
CA GLY A 134 -27.58 -32.76 -35.41
C GLY A 134 -28.07 -33.19 -36.78
N GLY A 135 -28.04 -34.50 -37.05
CA GLY A 135 -28.44 -35.08 -38.32
C GLY A 135 -27.42 -34.93 -39.44
N ILE A 136 -27.73 -35.57 -40.57
CA ILE A 136 -26.88 -35.64 -41.76
C ILE A 136 -26.41 -34.26 -42.24
N PRO A 137 -27.24 -33.19 -42.26
CA PRO A 137 -26.76 -31.86 -42.68
C PRO A 137 -25.66 -31.29 -41.78
N CYS A 138 -25.53 -31.77 -40.54
CA CYS A 138 -24.50 -31.36 -39.58
C CYS A 138 -23.39 -32.42 -39.40
N GLY A 139 -23.29 -33.40 -40.31
CA GLY A 139 -22.27 -34.44 -40.27
C GLY A 139 -22.52 -35.54 -39.23
N CYS A 140 -23.75 -35.65 -38.71
CA CYS A 140 -24.14 -36.65 -37.72
C CYS A 140 -25.16 -37.65 -38.28
N LEU A 141 -25.07 -38.93 -37.91
CA LEU A 141 -26.02 -39.94 -38.42
C LEU A 141 -27.44 -39.76 -37.87
N LEU A 142 -27.56 -39.38 -36.59
CA LEU A 142 -28.83 -39.32 -35.88
C LEU A 142 -29.44 -37.90 -35.93
N PRO A 143 -30.77 -37.76 -36.14
CA PRO A 143 -31.47 -36.47 -36.16
C PRO A 143 -31.73 -35.94 -34.73
N ILE A 144 -30.73 -36.04 -33.86
CA ILE A 144 -30.76 -35.64 -32.44
C ILE A 144 -29.67 -34.58 -32.23
N PRO A 145 -29.88 -33.54 -31.40
CA PRO A 145 -28.88 -32.51 -31.16
C PRO A 145 -27.52 -33.09 -30.75
N ALA A 146 -26.46 -32.56 -31.37
CA ALA A 146 -25.10 -32.87 -30.99
C ALA A 146 -24.67 -32.02 -29.76
N CYS A 147 -23.58 -32.42 -29.10
CA CYS A 147 -23.05 -31.73 -27.93
C CYS A 147 -21.79 -30.95 -28.29
N GLN A 148 -21.77 -29.65 -28.01
CA GLN A 148 -20.56 -28.84 -27.99
C GLN A 148 -20.10 -28.66 -26.54
N PHE A 149 -19.18 -29.50 -26.11
CA PHE A 149 -18.57 -29.39 -24.78
C PHE A 149 -17.52 -28.30 -24.80
N TYR A 150 -17.53 -27.44 -23.78
CA TYR A 150 -16.52 -26.41 -23.64
C TYR A 150 -15.95 -26.34 -22.24
N ARG A 151 -14.77 -25.73 -22.17
CA ARG A 151 -14.05 -25.51 -20.93
C ARG A 151 -13.36 -24.18 -20.97
N VAL A 152 -13.72 -23.33 -20.01
CA VAL A 152 -13.03 -22.08 -19.76
C VAL A 152 -11.94 -22.36 -18.75
N VAL A 153 -10.71 -22.00 -19.11
CA VAL A 153 -9.53 -22.21 -18.27
C VAL A 153 -8.74 -20.93 -18.11
N ASN A 154 -8.19 -20.74 -16.91
CA ASN A 154 -7.23 -19.70 -16.61
C ASN A 154 -5.82 -20.28 -16.75
N ARG A 155 -5.15 -19.97 -17.87
CA ARG A 155 -3.79 -20.45 -18.13
C ARG A 155 -2.78 -19.46 -17.51
N PRO A 156 -1.89 -19.89 -16.62
CA PRO A 156 -0.89 -19.00 -16.05
C PRO A 156 0.05 -18.47 -17.14
N VAL A 157 0.28 -17.16 -17.13
CA VAL A 157 1.21 -16.45 -18.01
C VAL A 157 2.59 -16.33 -17.32
N SER A 158 2.58 -16.14 -16.00
CA SER A 158 3.77 -15.97 -15.16
C SER A 158 3.85 -17.02 -14.04
N LYS A 159 5.06 -17.23 -13.51
CA LYS A 159 5.31 -17.99 -12.26
C LYS A 159 5.21 -17.14 -11.00
N ALA A 160 5.17 -15.81 -11.14
CA ALA A 160 5.01 -14.90 -10.02
C ALA A 160 3.67 -15.14 -9.32
N VAL A 161 3.73 -15.24 -7.99
CA VAL A 161 2.56 -15.30 -7.12
C VAL A 161 2.34 -13.89 -6.58
N TYR A 162 1.09 -13.44 -6.63
CA TYR A 162 0.68 -12.17 -6.07
C TYR A 162 -0.16 -12.39 -4.83
N GLU A 163 0.15 -11.62 -3.80
CA GLU A 163 -0.71 -11.38 -2.65
C GLU A 163 -1.72 -10.29 -3.04
N VAL A 164 -3.01 -10.63 -3.01
CA VAL A 164 -4.09 -9.66 -3.17
C VAL A 164 -4.48 -9.20 -1.77
N ALA A 165 -4.24 -7.92 -1.49
CA ALA A 165 -4.48 -7.36 -0.18
C ALA A 165 -5.10 -5.96 -0.27
N ARG A 166 -5.91 -5.64 0.73
CA ARG A 166 -6.58 -4.34 0.86
C ARG A 166 -5.89 -3.48 1.90
N CYS A 167 -5.73 -2.20 1.61
CA CYS A 167 -5.20 -1.27 2.59
C CYS A 167 -6.26 -0.83 3.60
N SER A 168 -6.20 -1.37 4.82
CA SER A 168 -7.17 -1.05 5.87
C SER A 168 -6.89 0.28 6.58
N LYS A 169 -5.61 0.57 6.81
CA LYS A 169 -5.16 1.73 7.58
C LYS A 169 -3.82 2.23 7.06
N LEU A 170 -3.62 3.54 7.11
CA LEU A 170 -2.32 4.18 6.87
C LEU A 170 -1.72 4.63 8.21
N THR A 171 -0.53 4.12 8.51
CA THR A 171 0.24 4.47 9.72
C THR A 171 1.39 5.40 9.32
N PRO A 172 1.40 6.65 9.83
CA PRO A 172 2.44 7.61 9.50
C PRO A 172 3.71 7.35 10.30
N THR A 173 4.85 7.49 9.63
CA THR A 173 6.18 7.56 10.18
C THR A 173 6.79 8.87 9.70
N ILE A 174 7.36 9.63 10.63
CA ILE A 174 7.90 10.95 10.37
C ILE A 174 9.41 10.87 10.48
N GLU A 175 10.09 11.47 9.50
CA GLU A 175 11.52 11.60 9.48
C GLU A 175 11.88 13.08 9.56
N LEU A 176 12.66 13.44 10.58
CA LEU A 176 13.14 14.79 10.84
C LEU A 176 14.66 14.80 10.67
N GLU A 177 15.16 15.74 9.88
CA GLU A 177 16.58 16.03 9.79
C GLU A 177 16.87 17.24 10.68
N ILE A 178 17.66 17.02 11.71
CA ILE A 178 18.01 18.04 12.70
C ILE A 178 19.47 18.38 12.51
N GLU A 179 19.72 19.64 12.19
CA GLU A 179 21.04 20.21 12.03
C GLU A 179 21.31 21.18 13.19
N ILE A 180 22.42 20.99 13.88
CA ILE A 180 22.88 21.86 14.96
C ILE A 180 24.20 22.49 14.52
N THR A 181 24.26 23.82 14.60
CA THR A 181 25.48 24.58 14.36
C THR A 181 25.90 25.27 15.66
N ARG A 182 27.05 24.88 16.23
CA ARG A 182 27.63 25.47 17.45
C ARG A 182 29.07 25.86 17.18
N LEU A 183 29.43 27.12 17.48
CA LEU A 183 30.82 27.61 17.35
C LEU A 183 31.48 27.33 15.98
N GLY A 184 30.70 27.22 14.91
CA GLY A 184 31.17 26.89 13.55
C GLY A 184 31.19 25.40 13.19
N GLU A 185 31.01 24.50 14.15
CA GLU A 185 30.82 23.07 13.90
C GLU A 185 29.35 22.74 13.60
N LYS A 186 29.11 21.98 12.54
CA LYS A 186 27.79 21.56 12.07
C LYS A 186 27.63 20.05 12.29
N THR A 187 26.59 19.66 13.01
CA THR A 187 26.21 18.25 13.25
C THR A 187 24.82 18.02 12.69
N VAL A 188 24.68 17.00 11.83
CA VAL A 188 23.38 16.62 11.23
C VAL A 188 22.98 15.25 11.74
N LYS A 189 21.73 15.10 12.17
CA LYS A 189 21.16 13.82 12.60
C LYS A 189 19.77 13.62 12.03
N ILE A 190 19.48 12.39 11.62
CA ILE A 190 18.16 11.98 11.16
C ILE A 190 17.46 11.27 12.33
N LEU A 191 16.26 11.73 12.66
CA LEU A 191 15.37 11.13 13.65
C LEU A 191 14.13 10.61 12.94
N THR A 192 13.94 9.29 12.99
CA THR A 192 12.72 8.62 12.50
C THR A 192 11.87 8.22 13.70
N THR A 193 10.65 8.71 13.77
CA THR A 193 9.75 8.45 14.90
C THR A 193 8.29 8.34 14.47
N GLU A 194 7.50 7.70 15.33
CA GLU A 194 6.04 7.60 15.20
C GLU A 194 5.36 8.73 15.98
N PRO A 195 4.14 9.14 15.58
CA PRO A 195 3.37 10.11 16.34
C PRO A 195 3.17 9.68 17.80
N TYR A 196 3.16 10.64 18.71
CA TYR A 196 2.91 10.46 20.14
C TYR A 196 4.00 9.65 20.90
N VAL A 197 5.11 9.33 20.25
CA VAL A 197 6.28 8.72 20.88
C VAL A 197 7.33 9.80 21.15
N THR A 198 7.80 9.89 22.40
CA THR A 198 8.88 10.80 22.78
C THR A 198 10.23 10.17 22.50
N SER A 199 11.04 10.84 21.69
CA SER A 199 12.43 10.47 21.42
C SER A 199 13.38 11.49 22.05
N SER A 200 14.45 11.03 22.70
CA SER A 200 15.47 11.91 23.25
C SER A 200 16.60 12.15 22.25
N PHE A 201 16.95 13.41 22.03
CA PHE A 201 18.05 13.84 21.17
C PHE A 201 18.89 14.91 21.89
N GLU A 202 20.16 14.60 22.21
CA GLU A 202 21.10 15.54 22.85
C GLU A 202 20.53 16.33 24.05
N GLY A 203 19.71 15.67 24.89
CA GLY A 203 19.08 16.30 26.06
C GLY A 203 17.75 17.00 25.78
N TYR A 204 17.33 17.10 24.52
CA TYR A 204 15.98 17.51 24.12
C TYR A 204 15.06 16.30 24.01
N ASN A 205 13.83 16.43 24.50
CA ASN A 205 12.77 15.46 24.22
C ASN A 205 11.95 15.98 23.03
N VAL A 206 11.86 15.16 22.00
CA VAL A 206 11.19 15.45 20.75
C VAL A 206 9.97 14.55 20.64
N THR A 207 8.77 15.14 20.55
CA THR A 207 7.51 14.39 20.45
C THR A 207 6.65 15.01 19.38
N ILE A 208 6.09 14.19 18.49
CA ILE A 208 5.09 14.66 17.54
C ILE A 208 3.73 14.55 18.21
N ILE A 209 3.19 15.68 18.66
CA ILE A 209 1.99 15.74 19.51
C ILE A 209 0.69 15.85 18.71
N SER A 210 0.77 16.13 17.41
CA SER A 210 -0.39 16.10 16.52
C SER A 210 0.08 15.82 15.09
N VAL A 211 -0.71 15.01 14.36
CA VAL A 211 -0.50 14.75 12.93
C VAL A 211 -1.84 14.76 12.23
N GLN A 212 -2.01 15.68 11.29
CA GLN A 212 -3.11 15.65 10.33
C GLN A 212 -2.66 14.87 9.11
N LYS A 213 -3.30 13.72 8.89
CA LYS A 213 -3.05 12.90 7.71
C LYS A 213 -3.73 13.56 6.50
N PRO A 214 -3.05 13.66 5.34
CA PRO A 214 -3.72 14.13 4.14
C PRO A 214 -4.84 13.17 3.75
N VAL A 215 -5.85 13.67 3.03
CA VAL A 215 -6.91 12.83 2.47
C VAL A 215 -6.29 11.98 1.37
N VAL A 216 -5.92 10.74 1.70
CA VAL A 216 -5.29 9.83 0.75
C VAL A 216 -6.35 8.91 0.16
N THR A 217 -6.54 8.98 -1.16
CA THR A 217 -7.49 8.14 -1.92
C THR A 217 -7.14 6.64 -1.92
N THR A 218 -5.99 6.25 -1.35
CA THR A 218 -5.56 4.85 -1.26
C THR A 218 -6.13 4.12 -0.04
N MET A 219 -6.85 4.81 0.85
CA MET A 219 -7.57 4.14 1.93
C MET A 219 -8.63 3.23 1.31
N ASN A 220 -8.67 1.96 1.72
CA ASN A 220 -9.55 0.93 1.18
C ASN A 220 -9.22 0.46 -0.27
N GLN A 221 -8.12 0.92 -0.86
CA GLN A 221 -7.64 0.46 -2.16
C GLN A 221 -7.11 -0.98 -2.08
N ARG A 222 -7.37 -1.78 -3.11
CA ARG A 222 -6.79 -3.13 -3.26
C ARG A 222 -5.50 -3.09 -4.05
N PHE A 223 -4.58 -3.98 -3.71
CA PHE A 223 -3.29 -4.12 -4.37
C PHE A 223 -3.03 -5.59 -4.68
N ALA A 224 -2.38 -5.86 -5.81
CA ALA A 224 -1.73 -7.13 -6.11
C ALA A 224 -0.22 -6.95 -5.97
N ILE A 225 0.38 -7.61 -4.99
CA ILE A 225 1.77 -7.39 -4.58
C ILE A 225 2.56 -8.69 -4.77
N SER A 226 3.72 -8.59 -5.37
CA SER A 226 4.70 -9.68 -5.45
C SER A 226 6.06 -9.16 -5.00
N ALA A 227 7.04 -10.06 -4.87
CA ALA A 227 8.40 -9.70 -4.45
C ALA A 227 9.09 -8.65 -5.34
N SER A 228 8.71 -8.51 -6.62
CA SER A 228 9.39 -7.64 -7.59
C SER A 228 8.55 -6.47 -8.10
N GLU A 229 7.23 -6.53 -7.92
CA GLU A 229 6.31 -5.56 -8.51
C GLU A 229 4.98 -5.55 -7.74
N GLY A 230 4.27 -4.43 -7.82
CA GLY A 230 2.93 -4.31 -7.27
C GLY A 230 2.04 -3.44 -8.13
N PHE A 231 0.73 -3.68 -8.05
CA PHE A 231 -0.29 -3.00 -8.83
C PHE A 231 -1.43 -2.54 -7.92
N ALA A 232 -1.88 -1.30 -8.07
CA ALA A 232 -3.13 -0.83 -7.49
C ALA A 232 -4.30 -1.36 -8.33
N LEU A 233 -5.13 -2.22 -7.76
CA LEU A 233 -6.24 -2.85 -8.49
C LEU A 233 -7.40 -1.86 -8.63
N PRO A 234 -7.91 -1.61 -9.85
CA PRO A 234 -9.12 -0.81 -10.05
C PRO A 234 -10.28 -1.31 -9.17
N GLU A 235 -11.20 -0.42 -8.76
CA GLU A 235 -12.29 -0.79 -7.82
C GLU A 235 -13.07 -2.03 -8.26
N ARG A 236 -13.38 -2.13 -9.55
CA ARG A 236 -14.17 -3.22 -10.15
C ARG A 236 -13.33 -4.38 -10.67
N PHE A 237 -12.01 -4.36 -10.49
CA PHE A 237 -11.14 -5.43 -10.97
C PHE A 237 -11.47 -6.74 -10.24
N VAL A 238 -11.77 -7.79 -10.98
CA VAL A 238 -12.01 -9.13 -10.47
C VAL A 238 -10.75 -9.95 -10.69
N VAL A 239 -10.22 -10.51 -9.60
CA VAL A 239 -9.07 -11.40 -9.68
C VAL A 239 -9.54 -12.71 -10.34
N PRO A 240 -8.99 -13.10 -11.52
CA PRO A 240 -9.54 -14.24 -12.27
C PRO A 240 -9.50 -15.58 -11.52
N VAL A 241 -8.48 -15.74 -10.67
CA VAL A 241 -8.22 -16.96 -9.90
C VAL A 241 -7.83 -16.59 -8.49
N GLU A 242 -8.54 -17.16 -7.50
CA GLU A 242 -8.28 -16.91 -6.09
C GLU A 242 -7.88 -18.20 -5.37
N CYS A 243 -6.75 -18.15 -4.69
CA CYS A 243 -6.17 -19.24 -3.90
C CYS A 243 -6.13 -18.84 -2.42
N ALA A 244 -6.29 -19.83 -1.54
CA ALA A 244 -6.30 -19.60 -0.09
C ALA A 244 -4.90 -19.41 0.50
N SER A 245 -3.85 -19.90 -0.19
CA SER A 245 -2.46 -19.79 0.27
C SER A 245 -1.48 -19.58 -0.87
N GLU A 246 -0.31 -19.02 -0.56
CA GLU A 246 0.79 -18.84 -1.51
C GLU A 246 1.26 -20.18 -2.10
N LEU A 247 1.37 -21.21 -1.27
CA LEU A 247 1.75 -22.57 -1.69
C LEU A 247 0.75 -23.14 -2.69
N GLN A 248 -0.55 -22.92 -2.47
CA GLN A 248 -1.59 -23.36 -3.40
C GLN A 248 -1.48 -22.61 -4.74
N ALA A 249 -1.30 -21.29 -4.72
CA ALA A 249 -1.10 -20.51 -5.94
C ALA A 249 0.15 -20.97 -6.72
N ARG A 250 1.24 -21.24 -6.01
CA ARG A 250 2.52 -21.64 -6.59
C ARG A 250 2.47 -23.04 -7.22
N PHE A 251 2.00 -24.02 -6.47
CA PHE A 251 2.13 -25.44 -6.83
C PHE A 251 0.83 -26.12 -7.26
N ASN A 252 -0.32 -25.64 -6.78
CA ASN A 252 -1.61 -26.29 -7.00
C ASN A 252 -2.70 -25.33 -7.51
N LEU A 253 -2.32 -24.49 -8.48
CA LEU A 253 -3.21 -23.48 -9.07
C LEU A 253 -4.52 -24.09 -9.62
N SER A 254 -4.48 -25.35 -10.07
CA SER A 254 -5.63 -26.07 -10.62
C SER A 254 -6.83 -26.24 -9.67
N THR A 255 -6.57 -26.14 -8.36
CA THR A 255 -7.57 -26.26 -7.28
C THR A 255 -8.10 -24.94 -6.78
N CYS A 256 -7.53 -23.82 -7.24
CA CYS A 256 -7.98 -22.49 -6.86
C CYS A 256 -9.35 -22.17 -7.46
N ALA A 257 -10.07 -21.27 -6.81
CA ALA A 257 -11.38 -20.82 -7.27
C ALA A 257 -11.23 -20.01 -8.56
N ASN A 258 -12.09 -20.29 -9.55
CA ASN A 258 -12.19 -19.50 -10.77
C ASN A 258 -13.36 -18.52 -10.64
N GLN A 259 -13.07 -17.22 -10.66
CA GLN A 259 -14.08 -16.18 -10.54
C GLN A 259 -14.61 -15.70 -11.90
N ILE A 260 -13.93 -16.06 -13.00
CA ILE A 260 -14.33 -15.65 -14.34
C ILE A 260 -15.56 -16.45 -14.80
N ARG A 261 -16.58 -15.72 -15.25
CA ARG A 261 -17.73 -16.26 -15.96
C ARG A 261 -17.76 -15.71 -17.37
N CYS A 262 -17.86 -16.60 -18.35
CA CYS A 262 -18.01 -16.25 -19.75
C CYS A 262 -19.44 -16.51 -20.17
N HIS A 263 -19.95 -15.64 -21.03
CA HIS A 263 -21.25 -15.83 -21.64
C HIS A 263 -21.08 -16.49 -23.01
N CYS A 264 -21.53 -17.74 -23.12
CA CYS A 264 -21.49 -18.53 -24.34
C CYS A 264 -22.93 -18.93 -24.68
N GLU A 265 -23.58 -18.21 -25.59
CA GLU A 265 -24.98 -18.48 -25.98
C GLU A 265 -25.12 -19.82 -26.72
N ASN A 266 -25.04 -19.77 -28.06
CA ASN A 266 -25.33 -20.90 -28.95
C ASN A 266 -24.07 -21.47 -29.63
N SER A 267 -22.91 -20.90 -29.34
CA SER A 267 -21.64 -21.34 -29.93
C SER A 267 -20.47 -20.92 -29.06
N VAL A 268 -19.48 -21.80 -28.94
CA VAL A 268 -18.23 -21.51 -28.23
C VAL A 268 -17.41 -20.41 -28.93
N HIS A 269 -17.56 -20.25 -30.24
CA HIS A 269 -16.82 -19.22 -31.00
C HIS A 269 -17.26 -17.80 -30.67
N ARG A 270 -18.44 -17.63 -30.05
CA ARG A 270 -19.00 -16.34 -29.65
C ARG A 270 -18.98 -16.13 -28.13
N CYS A 271 -18.21 -16.95 -27.40
CA CYS A 271 -18.05 -16.76 -25.97
C CYS A 271 -17.43 -15.39 -25.65
N GLN A 272 -18.14 -14.59 -24.89
CA GLN A 272 -17.62 -13.34 -24.34
C GLN A 272 -17.07 -13.62 -22.94
N CYS A 273 -15.77 -13.44 -22.78
CA CYS A 273 -15.07 -13.60 -21.51
C CYS A 273 -14.46 -12.26 -21.09
N PRO A 274 -14.47 -11.91 -19.79
CA PRO A 274 -13.65 -10.82 -19.27
C PRO A 274 -12.18 -11.04 -19.63
N GLU A 275 -11.52 -9.99 -20.11
CA GLU A 275 -10.09 -10.01 -20.42
C GLU A 275 -9.20 -9.62 -19.24
N GLU A 276 -9.79 -9.42 -18.06
CA GLU A 276 -9.09 -8.96 -16.86
C GLU A 276 -7.92 -9.86 -16.50
N SER A 277 -6.74 -9.25 -16.36
CA SER A 277 -5.50 -9.96 -16.08
C SER A 277 -4.44 -9.00 -15.54
N ILE A 278 -3.52 -9.51 -14.73
CA ILE A 278 -2.53 -8.67 -14.03
C ILE A 278 -1.52 -8.10 -15.04
N HIS A 279 -1.13 -8.86 -16.08
CA HIS A 279 -0.21 -8.33 -17.10
C HIS A 279 -0.73 -7.07 -17.79
N LEU A 280 -2.06 -6.93 -17.95
CA LEU A 280 -2.65 -5.74 -18.57
C LEU A 280 -2.49 -4.48 -17.70
N LEU A 281 -2.21 -4.64 -16.40
CA LEU A 281 -2.00 -3.51 -15.49
C LEU A 281 -0.60 -2.91 -15.59
N ARG A 282 0.37 -3.64 -16.15
CA ARG A 282 1.78 -3.19 -16.28
C ARG A 282 1.91 -1.91 -17.10
N ASP A 283 1.12 -1.80 -18.17
CA ASP A 283 1.14 -0.67 -19.09
C ASP A 283 0.13 0.43 -18.71
N THR A 284 -0.38 0.40 -17.48
CA THR A 284 -1.39 1.35 -16.98
C THR A 284 -0.86 2.13 -15.78
N PRO A 285 -1.51 3.25 -15.42
CA PRO A 285 -1.19 4.01 -14.19
C PRO A 285 -1.43 3.22 -12.89
N SER A 286 -1.83 1.96 -12.97
CA SER A 286 -2.00 1.05 -11.84
C SER A 286 -0.69 0.44 -11.35
N ALA A 287 0.36 0.42 -12.19
CA ALA A 287 1.65 -0.16 -11.82
C ALA A 287 2.41 0.74 -10.83
N LEU A 288 2.93 0.16 -9.75
CA LEU A 288 3.81 0.85 -8.82
C LEU A 288 5.22 1.00 -9.46
N PRO A 289 5.91 2.14 -9.27
CA PRO A 289 5.51 3.28 -8.44
C PRO A 289 4.47 4.19 -9.11
N ILE A 290 3.49 4.66 -8.32
CA ILE A 290 2.47 5.61 -8.77
C ILE A 290 2.82 7.01 -8.26
N ASN A 291 3.15 7.91 -9.18
CA ASN A 291 3.47 9.29 -8.89
C ASN A 291 2.28 10.20 -9.19
N THR A 292 1.79 10.89 -8.17
CA THR A 292 0.80 11.96 -8.28
C THR A 292 1.42 13.26 -7.77
N PRO A 293 0.85 14.45 -8.08
CA PRO A 293 1.40 15.73 -7.63
C PRO A 293 1.61 15.84 -6.10
N ASN A 294 0.81 15.10 -5.33
CA ASN A 294 0.75 15.23 -3.87
C ASN A 294 1.32 14.00 -3.14
N MET A 295 1.62 12.93 -3.88
CA MET A 295 1.91 11.63 -3.29
C MET A 295 2.66 10.71 -4.25
N ASN A 296 3.63 9.98 -3.74
CA ASN A 296 4.32 8.89 -4.44
C ASN A 296 4.05 7.58 -3.70
N LEU A 297 3.43 6.60 -4.38
CA LEU A 297 3.27 5.25 -3.86
C LEU A 297 4.36 4.35 -4.41
N THR A 298 5.05 3.63 -3.54
CA THR A 298 6.07 2.65 -3.92
C THR A 298 5.84 1.33 -3.18
N LEU A 299 6.55 0.29 -3.63
CA LEU A 299 6.67 -0.96 -2.90
C LEU A 299 7.98 -0.96 -2.10
N SER A 300 7.92 -1.31 -0.81
CA SER A 300 9.08 -1.45 0.07
C SER A 300 8.87 -2.65 0.99
N GLU A 301 9.78 -3.63 0.94
CA GLU A 301 9.76 -4.83 1.79
C GLU A 301 8.36 -5.50 1.86
N ASP A 302 7.74 -5.73 0.70
CA ASP A 302 6.38 -6.33 0.55
C ASP A 302 5.22 -5.51 1.14
N SER A 303 5.45 -4.23 1.43
CA SER A 303 4.45 -3.27 1.87
C SER A 303 4.33 -2.11 0.89
N VAL A 304 3.10 -1.61 0.70
CA VAL A 304 2.87 -0.39 -0.06
C VAL A 304 3.13 0.79 0.86
N VAL A 305 4.06 1.65 0.45
CA VAL A 305 4.46 2.85 1.20
C VAL A 305 4.14 4.07 0.37
N ALA A 306 3.58 5.07 1.04
CA ALA A 306 3.20 6.32 0.43
C ALA A 306 4.00 7.47 1.00
N TYR A 307 4.60 8.27 0.13
CA TYR A 307 5.36 9.47 0.50
C TYR A 307 4.55 10.70 0.16
N THR A 308 4.37 11.61 1.11
CA THR A 308 3.58 12.85 0.89
C THR A 308 4.13 14.03 1.68
N HIS A 309 4.07 15.20 1.07
CA HIS A 309 4.39 16.48 1.71
C HIS A 309 3.14 17.19 2.29
N GLU A 310 1.94 16.69 2.03
CA GLU A 310 0.68 17.38 2.37
C GLU A 310 0.25 17.25 3.83
N GLY A 311 0.80 16.30 4.59
CA GLY A 311 0.43 16.15 6.00
C GLY A 311 0.88 17.34 6.84
N GLU A 312 0.12 17.70 7.86
CA GLU A 312 0.53 18.69 8.86
C GLU A 312 0.95 17.98 10.15
N LEU A 313 1.97 18.50 10.84
CA LEU A 313 2.38 17.96 12.13
C LEU A 313 2.78 19.07 13.10
N LEU A 314 2.49 18.83 14.37
CA LEU A 314 2.92 19.69 15.48
C LEU A 314 4.00 18.94 16.26
N LEU A 315 5.19 19.51 16.27
CA LEU A 315 6.36 19.01 16.97
C LEU A 315 6.48 19.72 18.32
N ALA A 316 6.50 18.98 19.42
CA ALA A 316 6.87 19.49 20.73
C ALA A 316 8.33 19.14 21.02
N LEU A 317 9.14 20.17 21.23
CA LEU A 317 10.52 20.07 21.64
C LEU A 317 10.62 20.59 23.07
N SER A 318 11.02 19.73 24.02
CA SER A 318 11.16 20.13 25.42
C SER A 318 12.58 19.98 25.92
N LEU A 319 13.06 20.98 26.64
CA LEU A 319 14.35 20.98 27.31
C LEU A 319 14.12 21.09 28.82
N LYS A 320 14.69 20.14 29.57
CA LYS A 320 14.66 20.16 31.04
C LYS A 320 15.90 20.89 31.56
N LYS A 321 15.71 22.00 32.27
CA LYS A 321 16.81 22.75 32.92
C LYS A 321 16.73 22.61 34.45
N ILE A 322 17.81 22.10 35.06
CA ILE A 322 18.03 21.84 36.51
C ILE A 322 18.21 23.18 37.27
N ARG A 323 17.91 23.42 38.56
CA ARG A 323 17.11 22.87 39.70
C ARG A 323 16.80 24.16 40.49
N THR A 324 15.58 24.38 40.96
CA THR A 324 15.30 25.44 41.96
C THR A 324 14.76 24.77 43.21
N CYS A 325 15.54 24.80 44.29
CA CYS A 325 15.07 24.37 45.60
C CYS A 325 14.20 25.48 46.19
N ILE A 326 12.90 25.24 46.32
CA ILE A 326 12.03 26.12 47.09
C ILE A 326 12.30 25.83 48.58
N ARG A 327 13.20 26.61 49.19
CA ARG A 327 13.32 26.65 50.65
C ARG A 327 12.08 27.37 51.20
N SER A 328 11.14 26.61 51.73
CA SER A 328 10.11 27.14 52.63
C SER A 328 10.82 27.71 53.86
N SER A 329 10.99 29.04 53.93
CA SER A 329 11.30 29.70 55.19
C SER A 329 10.06 29.60 56.08
N ARG A 330 10.00 28.57 56.92
CA ARG A 330 9.20 28.67 58.15
C ARG A 330 9.84 29.79 58.97
N SER A 331 9.23 30.96 58.98
CA SER A 331 9.46 31.95 60.02
C SER A 331 9.09 31.30 61.34
N SER A 332 10.09 30.97 62.14
CA SER A 332 9.94 30.90 63.59
C SER A 332 9.51 32.29 64.06
N GLY A 333 8.21 32.48 64.17
CA GLY A 333 7.61 33.58 64.92
C GLY A 333 7.30 33.04 66.32
N GLU A 334 7.79 33.78 67.30
CA GLU A 334 7.79 33.56 68.74
C GLU A 334 6.42 33.27 69.37
#